data_AF-A0A918MP39-F1
#
_entry.id   AF-A0A918MP39-F1
#
_cell.length_a   1.000
_cell.length_b   1.000
_cell.length_c   1.000
_cell.angle_alpha   90.00
_cell.angle_beta   90.00
_cell.angle_gamma   90.00
#
_symmetry.space_group_name_H-M   'P 1'
#
loop_
_entity.id
_entity.type
_entity.pdbx_description
1 polymer ?
#
loop_
_entity_poly.entity_id
_entity_poly.type
_entity_poly.pdbx_seq_one_letter_code
_entity_poly.pdbx_strand_id
1 'polypeptide(L)'
;MTTHVSVARTLDRCTVLGPGTRAVIWVQGCPLRCQDCVAAETLPFEGGTSRTVAGLADWLCRLDGIEGVTFSGGEPFSQAGALAELLDAVRERRPDFGAMAYSGFRHEALRRGTPDRLALLERLDLLVDGPYLAARHAVLRWRGSDNQRLIPLTDRYLRALAEPDTTAGIELSLDSDGSLSWAGVPPTAGFRRTLEDRLAARGFVLHTEARRER
;
A
#
# COMPACT_ATOMS: atom_id res chain seq x y z
N MET A 1 0.42 -5.75 -26.47
CA MET A 1 -0.01 -4.47 -25.88
C MET A 1 0.79 -4.27 -24.60
N THR A 2 1.24 -3.06 -24.30
CA THR A 2 2.01 -2.79 -23.07
C THR A 2 1.06 -2.62 -21.90
N THR A 3 1.19 -3.46 -20.87
CA THR A 3 0.39 -3.37 -19.65
C THR A 3 0.85 -2.21 -18.77
N HIS A 4 -0.10 -1.50 -18.16
CA HIS A 4 0.17 -0.33 -17.31
C HIS A 4 -0.53 -0.44 -15.96
N VAL A 5 0.05 0.21 -14.96
CA VAL A 5 -0.52 0.45 -13.63
C VAL A 5 -0.68 1.96 -13.47
N SER A 6 -1.84 2.42 -13.04
CA SER A 6 -2.03 3.79 -12.57
C SER A 6 -1.54 3.91 -11.13
N VAL A 7 -0.44 4.64 -10.94
CA VAL A 7 0.28 4.75 -9.68
C VAL A 7 0.11 6.15 -9.10
N ALA A 8 -0.39 6.25 -7.87
CA ALA A 8 -0.48 7.52 -7.16
C ALA A 8 0.89 7.97 -6.63
N ARG A 9 1.67 7.03 -6.08
CA ARG A 9 3.00 7.28 -5.53
C ARG A 9 3.81 5.99 -5.43
N THR A 10 5.14 6.11 -5.49
CA THR A 10 6.08 5.05 -5.10
C THR A 10 6.95 5.48 -3.91
N LEU A 11 7.47 4.50 -3.15
CA LEU A 11 8.49 4.72 -2.14
C LEU A 11 9.49 3.57 -2.18
N ASP A 12 10.77 3.89 -2.33
CA ASP A 12 11.84 2.90 -2.51
C ASP A 12 12.03 2.00 -1.29
N ARG A 13 11.93 2.57 -0.08
CA ARG A 13 12.18 1.86 1.18
C ARG A 13 11.19 2.30 2.25
N CYS A 14 10.51 1.33 2.85
CA CYS A 14 9.60 1.51 3.97
C CYS A 14 9.73 0.31 4.93
N THR A 15 9.78 0.57 6.23
CA THR A 15 9.85 -0.47 7.27
C THR A 15 8.54 -0.63 8.05
N VAL A 16 7.55 0.23 7.79
CA VAL A 16 6.30 0.30 8.56
C VAL A 16 5.05 -0.20 7.82
N LEU A 17 5.21 -0.66 6.57
CA LEU A 17 4.13 -1.17 5.72
C LEU A 17 4.36 -2.64 5.30
N GLY A 18 4.78 -3.46 6.25
CA GLY A 18 4.94 -4.90 6.05
C GLY A 18 6.19 -5.48 6.71
N PRO A 19 6.44 -6.79 6.53
CA PRO A 19 7.65 -7.45 7.01
C PRO A 19 8.89 -6.96 6.26
N GLY A 20 9.96 -6.65 7.01
CA GLY A 20 11.25 -6.21 6.45
C GLY A 20 11.20 -4.81 5.82
N THR A 21 12.28 -4.44 5.13
CA THR A 21 12.33 -3.21 4.34
C THR A 21 11.73 -3.48 2.97
N ARG A 22 10.72 -2.72 2.56
CA ARG A 22 9.94 -2.97 1.34
C ARG A 22 9.87 -1.73 0.47
N ALA A 23 9.80 -1.94 -0.84
CA ALA A 23 9.28 -0.91 -1.72
C ALA A 23 7.75 -0.83 -1.55
N VAL A 24 7.17 0.34 -1.79
CA VAL A 24 5.72 0.53 -1.71
C VAL A 24 5.21 1.17 -2.99
N ILE A 25 4.15 0.60 -3.54
CA ILE A 25 3.40 1.18 -4.65
C ILE A 25 1.99 1.48 -4.15
N TRP A 26 1.66 2.78 -4.06
CA TRP A 26 0.28 3.21 -3.86
C TRP A 26 -0.38 3.33 -5.22
N VAL A 27 -1.34 2.46 -5.51
CA VAL A 27 -2.11 2.53 -6.76
C VAL A 27 -3.16 3.64 -6.69
N GLN A 28 -3.53 4.18 -7.84
CA GLN A 28 -4.64 5.13 -7.96
C GLN A 28 -5.97 4.39 -8.21
N GLY A 29 -7.06 4.90 -7.65
CA GLY A 29 -8.41 4.39 -7.84
C GLY A 29 -8.82 3.39 -6.77
N CYS A 30 -9.90 3.70 -6.06
CA CYS A 30 -10.53 2.82 -5.10
C CYS A 30 -12.05 2.86 -5.29
N PRO A 31 -12.75 1.72 -5.37
CA PRO A 31 -14.22 1.71 -5.41
C PRO A 31 -14.84 1.93 -4.01
N LEU A 32 -14.02 1.87 -2.95
CA LEU A 32 -14.47 2.04 -1.58
C LEU A 32 -14.36 3.51 -1.16
N ARG A 33 -15.06 3.86 -0.08
CA ARG A 33 -15.09 5.22 0.50
C ARG A 33 -15.03 5.15 2.02
N CYS A 34 -13.98 4.48 2.53
CA CYS A 34 -13.79 4.34 3.97
C CYS A 34 -13.69 5.74 4.62
N GLN A 35 -14.48 5.98 5.65
CA GLN A 35 -14.39 7.21 6.43
C GLN A 35 -13.00 7.34 7.08
N ASP A 36 -12.43 8.54 7.04
CA ASP A 36 -11.08 8.82 7.55
C ASP A 36 -9.97 7.95 6.91
N CYS A 37 -10.14 7.59 5.63
CA CYS A 37 -9.10 6.91 4.86
C CYS A 37 -7.80 7.73 4.87
N VAL A 38 -6.70 7.11 5.30
CA VAL A 38 -5.39 7.78 5.38
C VAL A 38 -4.79 8.09 4.02
N ALA A 39 -5.20 7.36 2.97
CA ALA A 39 -4.79 7.53 1.58
C ALA A 39 -5.94 8.10 0.71
N ALA A 40 -6.74 9.04 1.24
CA ALA A 40 -7.94 9.56 0.58
C ALA A 40 -7.68 10.13 -0.84
N GLU A 41 -6.48 10.66 -1.10
CA GLU A 41 -6.04 11.17 -2.40
C GLU A 41 -5.96 10.10 -3.49
N THR A 42 -5.86 8.83 -3.10
CA THR A 42 -5.79 7.70 -4.02
C THR A 42 -7.17 7.15 -4.39
N LEU A 43 -8.27 7.66 -3.79
CA LEU A 43 -9.62 7.14 -4.01
C LEU A 43 -10.20 7.41 -5.41
N PRO A 44 -10.02 8.61 -6.01
CA PRO A 44 -10.50 8.86 -7.38
C PRO A 44 -9.83 7.92 -8.38
N PHE A 45 -10.58 7.44 -9.38
CA PHE A 45 -10.01 6.65 -10.47
C PHE A 45 -9.24 7.52 -11.48
N GLU A 46 -9.54 8.81 -11.51
CA GLU A 46 -8.79 9.82 -12.25
C GLU A 46 -7.59 10.29 -11.43
N GLY A 47 -6.50 10.63 -12.13
CA GLY A 47 -5.23 11.03 -11.51
C GLY A 47 -4.20 9.91 -11.56
N GLY A 48 -3.19 10.03 -10.68
CA GLY A 48 -2.01 9.16 -10.72
C GLY A 48 -1.16 9.36 -11.98
N THR A 49 -0.12 8.53 -12.09
CA THR A 49 0.77 8.44 -13.24
C THR A 49 0.66 7.05 -13.84
N SER A 50 0.41 6.98 -15.16
CA SER A 50 0.44 5.71 -15.88
C SER A 50 1.88 5.22 -15.99
N ARG A 51 2.17 4.05 -15.42
CA ARG A 51 3.49 3.43 -15.39
C ARG A 51 3.42 2.08 -16.08
N THR A 52 4.37 1.78 -16.96
CA THR A 52 4.45 0.45 -17.59
C THR A 52 4.81 -0.60 -16.53
N VAL A 53 4.27 -1.80 -16.68
CA VAL A 53 4.65 -2.95 -15.84
C VAL A 53 6.17 -3.18 -15.92
N ALA A 54 6.74 -3.19 -17.12
CA ALA A 54 8.18 -3.33 -17.32
C ALA A 54 8.99 -2.25 -16.56
N GLY A 55 8.59 -0.99 -16.63
CA GLY A 55 9.29 0.10 -15.95
C GLY A 55 9.22 0.01 -14.42
N LEU A 56 8.09 -0.41 -13.86
CA LEU A 56 7.96 -0.69 -12.43
C LEU A 56 8.80 -1.90 -12.02
N ALA A 57 8.82 -2.93 -12.86
CA ALA A 57 9.60 -4.14 -12.60
C ALA A 57 11.10 -3.81 -12.60
N ASP A 58 11.57 -2.99 -13.54
CA ASP A 58 12.96 -2.52 -13.60
C ASP A 58 13.32 -1.65 -12.39
N TRP A 59 12.41 -0.78 -11.95
CA TRP A 59 12.59 -0.01 -10.72
C TRP A 59 12.77 -0.93 -9.51
N LEU A 60 11.86 -1.89 -9.28
CA LEU A 60 11.94 -2.83 -8.16
C LEU A 60 13.23 -3.67 -8.16
N CYS A 61 13.71 -4.08 -9.34
CA CYS A 61 14.92 -4.88 -9.47
C CYS A 61 16.21 -4.10 -9.25
N ARG A 62 16.20 -2.76 -9.38
CA ARG A 62 17.37 -1.91 -9.08
C ARG A 62 17.50 -1.54 -7.60
N LEU A 63 16.46 -1.78 -6.80
CA LEU A 63 16.48 -1.45 -5.38
C LEU A 63 17.21 -2.52 -4.57
N ASP A 64 18.39 -2.18 -4.06
CA ASP A 64 19.17 -3.06 -3.18
C ASP A 64 18.59 -3.11 -1.76
N GLY A 65 18.74 -4.21 -1.04
CA GLY A 65 18.37 -4.28 0.40
C GLY A 65 16.88 -4.07 0.71
N ILE A 66 16.00 -4.23 -0.28
CA ILE A 66 14.57 -4.45 -0.05
C ILE A 66 14.26 -5.93 -0.12
N GLU A 67 13.35 -6.40 0.73
CA GLU A 67 12.90 -7.80 0.81
C GLU A 67 11.76 -8.08 -0.18
N GLY A 68 10.95 -7.04 -0.48
CA GLY A 68 9.75 -7.21 -1.26
C GLY A 68 9.03 -5.91 -1.57
N VAL A 69 7.82 -6.03 -2.09
CA VAL A 69 6.91 -4.91 -2.39
C VAL A 69 5.62 -4.98 -1.58
N THR A 70 5.10 -3.82 -1.19
CA THR A 70 3.77 -3.64 -0.64
C THR A 70 2.91 -2.87 -1.63
N PHE A 71 1.79 -3.46 -2.05
CA PHE A 71 0.75 -2.77 -2.79
C PHE A 71 -0.28 -2.15 -1.84
N SER A 72 -0.48 -0.84 -1.94
CA SER A 72 -1.39 -0.07 -1.08
C SER A 72 -2.05 1.06 -1.90
N GLY A 73 -2.52 2.12 -1.26
CA GLY A 73 -3.15 3.26 -1.92
C GLY A 73 -4.65 3.07 -2.06
N GLY A 74 -5.13 3.15 -3.30
CA GLY A 74 -6.54 3.02 -3.62
C GLY A 74 -7.03 1.60 -3.35
N GLU A 75 -7.20 0.80 -4.39
CA GLU A 75 -7.51 -0.61 -4.26
C GLU A 75 -6.63 -1.42 -5.22
N PRO A 76 -5.56 -2.09 -4.74
CA PRO A 76 -4.70 -2.95 -5.56
C PRO A 76 -5.50 -3.94 -6.42
N PHE A 77 -6.58 -4.51 -5.90
CA PHE A 77 -7.41 -5.47 -6.63
C PHE A 77 -8.32 -4.85 -7.70
N SER A 78 -8.30 -3.52 -7.87
CA SER A 78 -8.87 -2.83 -9.03
C SER A 78 -7.91 -2.79 -10.23
N GLN A 79 -6.63 -3.13 -10.03
CA GLN A 79 -5.60 -3.20 -11.08
C GLN A 79 -4.89 -4.56 -11.07
N ALA A 80 -5.61 -5.61 -10.66
CA ALA A 80 -5.03 -6.88 -10.26
C ALA A 80 -4.22 -7.57 -11.37
N GLY A 81 -4.70 -7.59 -12.61
CA GLY A 81 -4.01 -8.24 -13.73
C GLY A 81 -2.63 -7.64 -13.99
N ALA A 82 -2.53 -6.31 -14.00
CA ALA A 82 -1.27 -5.61 -14.20
C ALA A 82 -0.29 -5.80 -13.03
N LEU A 83 -0.80 -5.84 -11.79
CA LEU A 83 0.04 -6.10 -10.61
C LEU A 83 0.51 -7.56 -10.54
N ALA A 84 -0.30 -8.51 -11.01
CA ALA A 84 0.10 -9.91 -11.15
C ALA A 84 1.25 -10.06 -12.16
N GLU A 85 1.11 -9.45 -13.34
CA GLU A 85 2.16 -9.41 -14.37
C GLU A 85 3.45 -8.75 -13.84
N LEU A 86 3.33 -7.67 -13.06
CA LEU A 86 4.47 -7.03 -12.39
C LEU A 86 5.22 -7.99 -11.45
N LEU A 87 4.50 -8.75 -10.63
CA LEU A 87 5.14 -9.70 -9.72
C LEU A 87 5.86 -10.82 -10.47
N ASP A 88 5.28 -11.32 -11.56
CA ASP A 88 5.92 -12.33 -12.41
C ASP A 88 7.23 -11.78 -12.99
N ALA A 89 7.20 -10.59 -13.61
CA ALA A 89 8.37 -9.95 -14.20
C ALA A 89 9.48 -9.61 -13.17
N VAL A 90 9.13 -9.30 -11.92
CA VAL A 90 10.12 -9.10 -10.85
C VAL A 90 10.71 -10.44 -10.42
N ARG A 91 9.88 -11.48 -10.23
CA ARG A 91 10.34 -12.79 -9.75
C ARG A 91 11.17 -13.57 -10.76
N GLU A 92 11.02 -13.31 -12.06
CA GLU A 92 11.96 -13.80 -13.08
C GLU A 92 13.42 -13.39 -12.81
N ARG A 93 13.63 -12.22 -12.19
CA ARG A 93 14.96 -11.66 -11.89
C ARG A 93 15.31 -11.73 -10.42
N ARG A 94 14.31 -11.81 -9.54
CA ARG A 94 14.43 -11.93 -8.09
C ARG A 94 13.49 -13.04 -7.58
N PRO A 95 13.84 -14.33 -7.73
CA PRO A 95 12.95 -15.45 -7.42
C PRO A 95 12.36 -15.41 -6.01
N ASP A 96 13.16 -14.97 -5.04
CA ASP A 96 12.75 -14.83 -3.65
C ASP A 96 12.14 -13.47 -3.32
N PHE A 97 11.55 -12.73 -4.27
CA PHE A 97 10.96 -11.43 -4.00
C PHE A 97 9.60 -11.55 -3.32
N GLY A 98 9.48 -10.99 -2.12
CA GLY A 98 8.26 -11.05 -1.32
C GLY A 98 7.20 -10.05 -1.77
N ALA A 99 5.92 -10.39 -1.66
CA ALA A 99 4.82 -9.50 -2.04
C ALA A 99 3.69 -9.48 -1.00
N MET A 100 3.14 -8.30 -0.74
CA MET A 100 1.93 -8.16 0.06
C MET A 100 1.01 -7.08 -0.49
N ALA A 101 -0.28 -7.16 -0.18
CA ALA A 101 -1.24 -6.13 -0.55
C ALA A 101 -2.17 -5.78 0.61
N TYR A 102 -2.57 -4.51 0.63
CA TYR A 102 -3.74 -4.04 1.36
C TYR A 102 -4.96 -4.11 0.44
N SER A 103 -6.09 -4.59 0.94
CA SER A 103 -7.36 -4.55 0.21
C SER A 103 -8.50 -4.27 1.17
N GLY A 104 -9.45 -3.44 0.74
CA GLY A 104 -10.70 -3.31 1.47
C GLY A 104 -11.67 -4.46 1.19
N PHE A 105 -11.41 -5.29 0.19
CA PHE A 105 -12.15 -6.53 0.00
C PHE A 105 -11.69 -7.62 0.97
N ARG A 106 -12.61 -8.51 1.31
CA ARG A 106 -12.31 -9.72 2.08
C ARG A 106 -11.66 -10.76 1.19
N HIS A 107 -10.72 -11.54 1.73
CA HIS A 107 -10.06 -12.66 1.06
C HIS A 107 -11.05 -13.61 0.38
N GLU A 108 -12.16 -13.93 1.04
CA GLU A 108 -13.18 -14.82 0.48
C GLU A 108 -13.89 -14.20 -0.73
N ALA A 109 -14.04 -12.87 -0.77
CA ALA A 109 -14.58 -12.15 -1.92
C ALA A 109 -13.56 -12.07 -3.07
N LEU A 110 -12.28 -11.89 -2.75
CA LEU A 110 -11.19 -11.91 -3.73
C LEU A 110 -11.06 -13.30 -4.38
N ARG A 111 -11.18 -14.37 -3.59
CA ARG A 111 -11.19 -15.77 -4.08
C ARG A 111 -12.37 -16.12 -4.99
N ARG A 112 -13.47 -15.37 -4.91
CA ARG A 112 -14.63 -15.49 -5.81
C ARG A 112 -14.67 -14.39 -6.85
N GLY A 113 -13.57 -13.62 -6.97
CA GLY A 113 -13.45 -12.47 -7.84
C GLY A 113 -13.20 -12.85 -9.29
N THR A 114 -12.74 -11.87 -10.06
CA THR A 114 -12.33 -12.07 -11.45
C THR A 114 -11.05 -12.92 -11.52
N PRO A 115 -10.74 -13.53 -12.68
CA PRO A 115 -9.47 -14.21 -12.90
C PRO A 115 -8.25 -13.35 -12.55
N ASP A 116 -8.29 -12.06 -12.87
CA ASP A 116 -7.22 -11.11 -12.52
C ASP A 116 -7.02 -10.97 -11.00
N ARG A 117 -8.11 -10.92 -10.23
CA ARG A 117 -8.03 -10.84 -8.77
C ARG A 117 -7.45 -12.11 -8.17
N LEU A 118 -7.82 -13.27 -8.71
CA LEU A 118 -7.23 -14.55 -8.34
C LEU A 118 -5.75 -14.59 -8.68
N ALA A 119 -5.38 -14.18 -9.88
CA ALA A 119 -3.99 -14.17 -10.34
C ALA A 119 -3.10 -13.31 -9.43
N LEU A 120 -3.53 -12.10 -9.04
CA LEU A 120 -2.78 -11.31 -8.06
C LEU A 120 -2.71 -12.01 -6.71
N LEU A 121 -3.85 -12.51 -6.20
CA LEU A 121 -3.92 -13.15 -4.89
C LEU A 121 -2.95 -14.33 -4.77
N GLU A 122 -2.86 -15.18 -5.79
CA GLU A 122 -1.95 -16.33 -5.84
C GLU A 122 -0.47 -15.96 -5.85
N ARG A 123 -0.14 -14.70 -6.17
CA ARG A 123 1.23 -14.18 -6.19
C ARG A 123 1.59 -13.43 -4.91
N LEU A 124 0.65 -13.21 -4.00
CA LEU A 124 0.93 -12.54 -2.73
C LEU A 124 1.34 -13.56 -1.66
N ASP A 125 2.21 -13.12 -0.75
CA ASP A 125 2.62 -13.87 0.43
C ASP A 125 1.82 -13.47 1.68
N LEU A 126 1.34 -12.23 1.72
CA LEU A 126 0.52 -11.67 2.80
C LEU A 126 -0.56 -10.75 2.25
N LEU A 127 -1.77 -10.86 2.80
CA LEU A 127 -2.88 -9.98 2.52
C LEU A 127 -3.33 -9.29 3.82
N VAL A 128 -3.44 -7.97 3.79
CA VAL A 128 -4.21 -7.21 4.78
C VAL A 128 -5.59 -6.96 4.20
N ASP A 129 -6.61 -7.55 4.80
CA ASP A 129 -7.96 -7.57 4.21
C ASP A 129 -9.01 -6.80 5.01
N GLY A 130 -10.07 -6.39 4.33
CA GLY A 130 -11.23 -5.72 4.91
C GLY A 130 -11.13 -4.19 4.95
N PRO A 131 -12.28 -3.49 4.87
CA PRO A 131 -12.30 -2.03 4.83
C PRO A 131 -11.84 -1.45 6.16
N TYR A 132 -11.25 -0.27 6.12
CA TYR A 132 -10.99 0.49 7.34
C TYR A 132 -12.31 0.99 7.94
N LEU A 133 -12.50 0.75 9.23
CA LEU A 133 -13.69 1.20 9.98
C LEU A 133 -13.24 2.11 11.12
N ALA A 134 -13.51 3.42 11.00
CA ALA A 134 -13.08 4.42 11.98
C ALA A 134 -13.56 4.14 13.41
N ALA A 135 -14.79 3.63 13.57
CA ALA A 135 -15.35 3.24 14.87
C ALA A 135 -14.66 2.01 15.51
N ARG A 136 -13.85 1.30 14.74
CA ARG A 136 -13.11 0.10 15.16
C ARG A 136 -11.60 0.34 15.07
N HIS A 137 -11.17 1.59 15.11
CA HIS A 137 -9.76 1.95 15.07
C HIS A 137 -9.00 1.24 16.20
N ALA A 138 -7.86 0.64 15.86
CA ALA A 138 -7.08 -0.14 16.80
C ALA A 138 -5.58 -0.01 16.50
N VAL A 139 -4.75 -0.10 17.54
CA VAL A 139 -3.30 0.07 17.48
C VAL A 139 -2.63 -1.25 17.13
N LEU A 140 -2.85 -1.73 15.91
CA LEU A 140 -2.45 -3.07 15.46
C LEU A 140 -1.28 -3.01 14.48
N ARG A 141 -0.56 -4.13 14.37
CA ARG A 141 0.48 -4.25 13.35
C ARG A 141 -0.15 -4.15 11.98
N TRP A 142 0.35 -3.18 11.19
CA TRP A 142 0.01 -2.96 9.78
C TRP A 142 -1.49 -2.80 9.49
N ARG A 143 -2.35 -2.58 10.49
CA ARG A 143 -3.82 -2.49 10.34
C ARG A 143 -4.34 -1.31 11.11
N GLY A 144 -5.31 -0.62 10.53
CA GLY A 144 -5.92 0.57 11.13
C GLY A 144 -7.14 0.24 11.98
N SER A 145 -7.82 -0.89 11.71
CA SER A 145 -9.01 -1.29 12.45
C SER A 145 -9.05 -2.79 12.74
N ASP A 146 -9.65 -3.17 13.87
CA ASP A 146 -9.62 -4.55 14.38
C ASP A 146 -10.46 -5.55 13.55
N ASN A 147 -11.29 -5.05 12.64
CA ASN A 147 -11.99 -5.90 11.67
C ASN A 147 -11.06 -6.38 10.56
N GLN A 148 -9.91 -5.74 10.37
CA GLN A 148 -8.95 -6.10 9.33
C GLN A 148 -8.11 -7.31 9.75
N ARG A 149 -7.80 -8.19 8.80
CA ARG A 149 -7.07 -9.44 9.07
C ARG A 149 -5.71 -9.42 8.39
N LEU A 150 -4.69 -9.97 9.05
CA LEU A 150 -3.44 -10.38 8.41
C LEU A 150 -3.60 -11.84 7.99
N ILE A 151 -3.62 -12.08 6.68
CA ILE A 151 -3.85 -13.41 6.11
C ILE A 151 -2.55 -13.86 5.44
N PRO A 152 -1.78 -14.78 6.06
CA PRO A 152 -0.67 -15.42 5.36
C PRO A 152 -1.24 -16.24 4.20
N LEU A 153 -0.69 -16.02 3.02
CA LEU A 153 -1.03 -16.77 1.80
C LEU A 153 0.05 -17.80 1.48
N THR A 154 1.26 -17.59 2.01
CA THR A 154 2.38 -18.53 2.01
C THR A 154 3.02 -18.56 3.40
N ASP A 155 3.97 -19.49 3.61
CA ASP A 155 4.68 -19.62 4.89
C ASP A 155 5.72 -18.51 5.13
N ARG A 156 5.98 -17.68 4.12
CA ARG A 156 7.07 -16.69 4.06
C ARG A 156 7.17 -15.79 5.28
N TYR A 157 6.03 -15.34 5.79
CA TYR A 157 5.98 -14.35 6.87
C TYR A 157 5.39 -14.87 8.19
N LEU A 158 5.22 -16.19 8.35
CA LEU A 158 4.65 -16.75 9.58
C LEU A 158 5.41 -16.33 10.84
N ARG A 159 6.74 -16.24 10.77
CA ARG A 159 7.56 -15.73 11.88
C ARG A 159 7.22 -14.29 12.23
N ALA A 160 7.11 -13.41 11.22
CA ALA A 160 6.79 -12.00 11.45
C ALA A 160 5.36 -11.81 12.00
N LEU A 161 4.44 -12.73 11.67
CA LEU A 161 3.08 -12.74 12.21
C LEU A 161 2.98 -13.29 13.64
N ALA A 162 3.97 -14.04 14.11
CA ALA A 162 4.03 -14.55 15.48
C ALA A 162 4.52 -13.50 16.50
N GLU A 163 5.17 -12.42 16.04
CA GLU A 163 5.61 -11.30 16.88
C GLU A 163 4.41 -10.53 17.45
N PRO A 164 4.53 -9.83 18.59
CA PRO A 164 3.41 -9.12 19.25
C PRO A 164 2.64 -8.19 18.32
N ASP A 165 1.30 -8.21 18.35
CA ASP A 165 0.45 -7.43 17.44
C ASP A 165 0.32 -5.96 17.86
N THR A 166 1.41 -5.22 17.73
CA THR A 166 1.49 -3.79 18.03
C THR A 166 1.75 -2.99 16.76
N THR A 167 1.29 -1.74 16.73
CA THR A 167 1.54 -0.81 15.62
C THR A 167 3.00 -0.80 15.16
N ALA A 168 3.19 -0.74 13.84
CA ALA A 168 4.50 -0.51 13.23
C ALA A 168 4.85 0.99 13.15
N GLY A 169 3.93 1.88 13.55
CA GLY A 169 4.10 3.32 13.49
C GLY A 169 4.00 3.89 12.08
N ILE A 170 4.56 5.09 11.93
CA ILE A 170 4.65 5.83 10.67
C ILE A 170 6.09 6.28 10.45
N GLU A 171 6.48 6.37 9.19
CA GLU A 171 7.70 7.03 8.75
C GLU A 171 7.33 8.40 8.18
N LEU A 172 8.11 9.42 8.55
CA LEU A 172 7.96 10.78 8.04
C LEU A 172 9.16 11.13 7.16
N SER A 173 8.89 11.71 6.01
CA SER A 173 9.91 12.18 5.07
C SER A 173 9.69 13.65 4.78
N LEU A 174 10.76 14.44 4.88
CA LEU A 174 10.81 15.83 4.47
C LEU A 174 11.74 15.94 3.27
N ASP A 175 11.19 16.33 2.12
CA ASP A 175 11.94 16.56 0.90
C ASP A 175 12.61 17.95 0.91
N SER A 176 13.63 18.15 0.06
CA SER A 176 14.37 19.42 -0.05
C SER A 176 13.54 20.59 -0.55
N ASP A 177 12.40 20.32 -1.20
CA ASP A 177 11.42 21.33 -1.61
C ASP A 177 10.46 21.73 -0.49
N GLY A 178 10.65 21.19 0.71
CA GLY A 178 9.81 21.43 1.89
C GLY A 178 8.54 20.57 1.92
N SER A 179 8.35 19.65 0.98
CA SER A 179 7.21 18.74 1.04
C SER A 179 7.36 17.70 2.16
N LEU A 180 6.30 17.54 2.94
CA LEU A 180 6.19 16.53 3.99
C LEU A 180 5.35 15.37 3.48
N SER A 181 5.84 14.16 3.64
CA SER A 181 5.06 12.95 3.36
C SER A 181 5.21 11.92 4.47
N TRP A 182 4.28 10.97 4.52
CA TRP A 182 4.36 9.86 5.46
C TRP A 182 4.05 8.53 4.80
N ALA A 183 4.46 7.46 5.46
CA ALA A 183 4.09 6.08 5.17
C ALA A 183 3.75 5.36 6.47
N GLY A 184 2.98 4.28 6.40
CA GLY A 184 2.57 3.50 7.58
C GLY A 184 1.10 3.64 7.93
N VAL A 185 0.72 2.95 9.00
CA VAL A 185 -0.64 2.98 9.54
C VAL A 185 -0.62 3.77 10.85
N PRO A 186 -1.23 4.96 10.89
CA PRO A 186 -1.20 5.80 12.09
C PRO A 186 -1.80 5.11 13.31
N PRO A 187 -1.16 5.21 14.49
CA PRO A 187 -1.63 4.58 15.72
C PRO A 187 -2.77 5.36 16.41
N THR A 188 -3.24 6.44 15.81
CA THR A 188 -4.24 7.33 16.40
C THR A 188 -5.37 7.56 15.40
N ALA A 189 -6.61 7.37 15.87
CA ALA A 189 -7.79 7.64 15.08
C ALA A 189 -7.84 9.13 14.68
N GLY A 190 -8.28 9.42 13.45
CA GLY A 190 -8.34 10.79 12.96
C GLY A 190 -6.97 11.47 12.82
N PHE A 191 -5.88 10.70 12.73
CA PHE A 191 -4.50 11.23 12.60
C PHE A 191 -4.39 12.32 11.53
N ARG A 192 -4.85 12.03 10.31
CA ARG A 192 -4.74 12.95 9.18
C ARG A 192 -5.45 14.28 9.45
N ARG A 193 -6.74 14.21 9.80
CA ARG A 193 -7.54 15.40 10.14
C ARG A 193 -6.89 16.20 11.27
N THR A 194 -6.43 15.52 12.33
CA THR A 194 -5.76 16.17 13.46
C THR A 194 -4.46 16.85 13.06
N LEU A 195 -3.69 16.23 12.17
CA LEU A 195 -2.45 16.79 11.63
C LEU A 195 -2.75 18.04 10.77
N GLU A 196 -3.70 17.93 9.85
CA GLU A 196 -4.15 19.02 8.98
C GLU A 196 -4.65 20.21 9.81
N ASP A 197 -5.55 19.97 10.77
CA ASP A 197 -6.10 21.00 11.66
C ASP A 197 -5.00 21.71 12.47
N ARG A 198 -4.05 20.95 13.03
CA ARG A 198 -2.96 21.50 13.85
C ARG A 198 -1.93 22.29 13.06
N LEU A 199 -1.73 21.96 11.78
CA LEU A 199 -0.85 22.68 10.87
C LEU A 199 -1.54 23.95 10.37
N ALA A 200 -2.82 23.85 9.99
CA ALA A 200 -3.63 25.01 9.61
C ALA A 200 -3.71 26.05 10.74
N ALA A 201 -3.92 25.62 11.99
CA ALA A 201 -3.93 26.50 13.16
C ALA A 201 -2.60 27.22 13.42
N ARG A 202 -1.49 26.75 12.83
CA ARG A 202 -0.16 27.37 12.88
C ARG A 202 0.19 28.17 11.62
N GLY A 203 -0.76 28.34 10.70
CA GLY A 203 -0.57 29.09 9.45
C GLY A 203 0.08 28.29 8.32
N PHE A 204 0.25 26.96 8.47
CA PHE A 204 0.72 26.11 7.38
C PHE A 204 -0.45 25.68 6.50
N VAL A 205 -0.37 25.93 5.19
CA VAL A 205 -1.30 25.41 4.20
C VAL A 205 -0.73 24.12 3.63
N LEU A 206 -1.42 23.01 3.85
CA LEU A 206 -1.05 21.73 3.24
C LEU A 206 -1.60 21.66 1.83
N HIS A 207 -0.71 21.61 0.85
CA HIS A 207 -1.05 21.28 -0.53
C HIS A 207 -0.92 19.77 -0.71
N THR A 208 -2.04 19.05 -0.78
CA THR A 208 -2.03 17.62 -1.11
C THR A 208 -1.91 17.47 -2.63
N GLU A 209 -0.70 17.57 -3.16
CA GLU A 209 -0.42 17.20 -4.55
C GLU A 209 -0.08 15.70 -4.59
N ALA A 210 -0.83 14.90 -5.36
CA ALA A 210 -0.34 13.61 -5.79
C ALA A 210 0.92 13.90 -6.64
N ARG A 211 2.10 13.75 -6.03
CA ARG A 211 3.39 14.15 -6.58
C ARG A 211 3.49 13.62 -8.02
N ARG A 212 3.34 14.50 -9.01
CA ARG A 212 3.69 14.21 -10.40
C ARG A 212 5.20 14.08 -10.40
N GLU A 213 5.71 12.85 -10.53
CA GLU A 213 7.14 12.64 -10.77
C GLU A 213 7.51 13.43 -12.05
N ARG A 214 8.52 14.30 -11.93
CA ARG A 214 9.14 14.99 -13.07
C ARG A 214 10.06 14.05 -13.83
#